data_AF-A0AAW7ZTV6-F1
#
_entry.id   AF-A0AAW7ZTV6-F1
#
_cell.length_a   1.000
_cell.length_b   1.000
_cell.length_c   1.000
_cell.angle_alpha   90.00
_cell.angle_beta   90.00
_cell.angle_gamma   90.00
#
_symmetry.space_group_name_H-M   'P 1'
#
loop_
_entity.id
_entity.type
_entity.pdbx_description
1 polymer ?
#
loop_
_entity_poly.entity_id
_entity_poly.type
_entity_poly.pdbx_seq_one_letter_code
_entity_poly.pdbx_strand_id
1 'polypeptide(L)' 'MTETAGKIAELTRDDRFLTTPAGYISPDQMAELLKDIIRAIKRLFGFMEQRERNNAPVLVCKSCGYYERL' A
#
# COMPACT_ATOMS: atom_id res chain seq x y z
N MET A 1 -20.39 30.55 -22.07
CA MET A 1 -19.36 29.58 -22.49
C MET A 1 -18.60 29.18 -21.24
N THR A 2 -18.50 27.89 -20.93
CA THR A 2 -17.72 27.41 -19.78
C THR A 2 -16.24 27.41 -20.17
N GLU A 3 -15.43 28.22 -19.51
CA GLU A 3 -13.98 28.20 -19.72
C GLU A 3 -13.41 26.95 -19.05
N THR A 4 -12.73 26.11 -19.84
CA THR A 4 -12.06 24.92 -19.32
C THR A 4 -10.75 25.32 -18.64
N ALA A 5 -10.34 24.59 -17.61
CA ALA A 5 -9.05 24.82 -16.93
C ALA A 5 -7.87 24.87 -17.92
N GLY A 6 -7.92 24.10 -19.01
CA GLY A 6 -6.92 24.16 -20.09
C GLY A 6 -6.86 25.51 -20.82
N LYS A 7 -8.01 26.11 -21.16
CA LYS A 7 -8.06 27.45 -21.77
C LYS A 7 -7.58 28.53 -20.82
N ILE A 8 -7.92 28.41 -19.54
CA ILE A 8 -7.48 29.36 -18.51
C ILE A 8 -5.95 29.27 -18.33
N ALA A 9 -5.40 28.06 -18.21
CA ALA A 9 -3.96 27.85 -18.09
C ALA A 9 -3.18 28.39 -19.30
N GLU A 10 -3.69 28.20 -20.51
CA GLU A 10 -3.06 28.70 -21.75
C GLU A 10 -3.05 30.23 -21.84
N LEU A 11 -4.17 30.87 -21.49
CA LEU A 11 -4.32 32.33 -21.55
C LEU A 11 -3.56 33.05 -20.45
N THR A 12 -3.50 32.47 -19.24
CA THR A 12 -2.94 33.15 -18.06
C THR A 12 -1.47 32.82 -17.80
N ARG A 13 -0.94 31.73 -18.37
CA ARG A 13 0.38 31.17 -18.01
C ARG A 13 0.56 31.04 -16.48
N ASP A 14 -0.54 30.78 -15.78
CA ASP A 14 -0.60 30.70 -14.34
C ASP A 14 0.11 29.42 -13.87
N ASP A 15 1.13 29.61 -13.05
CA ASP A 15 2.04 28.57 -12.54
C ASP A 15 1.35 27.55 -11.61
N ARG A 16 0.10 27.83 -11.22
CA ARG A 16 -0.74 26.92 -10.45
C ARG A 16 -1.32 25.78 -11.28
N PHE A 17 -1.28 25.87 -12.62
CA PHE A 17 -1.75 24.80 -13.51
C PHE A 17 -0.57 23.98 -14.05
N LEU A 18 -0.51 22.71 -13.65
CA LEU A 18 0.49 21.75 -14.13
C LEU A 18 -0.09 20.88 -15.24
N THR A 19 0.46 20.99 -16.45
CA THR A 19 0.18 20.06 -17.54
C THR A 19 1.16 18.90 -17.48
N THR A 20 0.70 17.73 -17.06
CA THR A 20 1.50 16.48 -17.10
C THR A 20 0.85 15.51 -18.10
N PRO A 21 1.65 14.76 -18.89
CA PRO A 21 1.10 13.69 -19.72
C PRO A 21 0.37 12.68 -18.82
N ALA A 22 -0.91 12.43 -19.11
CA ALA A 22 -1.66 11.37 -18.47
C ALA A 22 -1.04 10.02 -18.87
N GLY A 23 -0.32 9.39 -17.93
CA GLY A 23 0.21 8.04 -18.11
C GLY A 23 1.74 7.89 -18.13
N TYR A 24 2.53 8.95 -17.96
CA TYR A 24 3.99 8.79 -17.90
C TYR A 24 4.48 8.53 -16.48
N ILE A 25 4.51 7.26 -16.07
CA ILE A 25 5.30 6.83 -14.92
C ILE A 25 6.74 6.67 -15.42
N SER A 26 7.66 7.47 -14.90
CA SER A 26 9.08 7.33 -15.26
C SER A 26 9.63 5.95 -14.83
N PRO A 27 10.66 5.41 -15.51
CA PRO A 27 11.27 4.14 -15.11
C PRO A 27 11.70 4.11 -13.64
N ASP A 28 12.17 5.22 -13.10
CA ASP A 28 12.57 5.34 -11.70
C ASP A 28 11.37 5.24 -10.75
N GLN A 29 10.25 5.90 -11.08
CA GLN A 29 9.01 5.79 -10.31
C GLN A 29 8.41 4.38 -10.38
N MET A 30 8.55 3.71 -11.54
CA MET A 30 8.13 2.31 -11.69
C MET A 30 8.97 1.38 -10.80
N ALA A 31 10.29 1.62 -10.73
CA ALA A 31 11.18 0.84 -9.88
C ALA A 31 10.83 0.98 -8.38
N GLU A 32 10.54 2.19 -7.92
CA GLU A 32 10.11 2.42 -6.53
C GLU A 32 8.74 1.79 -6.25
N LEU A 33 7.78 1.89 -7.17
CA LEU A 33 6.47 1.25 -7.04
C LEU A 33 6.61 -0.28 -6.92
N LEU A 34 7.47 -0.90 -7.74
CA LEU A 34 7.73 -2.34 -7.67
C LEU A 34 8.36 -2.74 -6.33
N LYS A 35 9.31 -1.95 -5.79
CA LYS A 35 9.89 -2.20 -4.47
C LYS A 35 8.83 -2.18 -3.37
N ASP A 36 7.91 -1.22 -3.42
CA ASP A 36 6.84 -1.09 -2.44
C ASP A 36 5.84 -2.25 -2.52
N ILE A 37 5.47 -2.68 -3.73
CA ILE A 37 4.63 -3.87 -3.95
C ILE A 37 5.30 -5.12 -3.37
N ILE A 38 6.58 -5.35 -3.68
CA ILE A 38 7.33 -6.51 -3.15
C ILE A 38 7.41 -6.45 -1.61
N ARG A 39 7.61 -5.26 -1.03
CA ARG A 39 7.65 -5.08 0.43
C ARG A 39 6.29 -5.41 1.07
N ALA A 40 5.19 -4.98 0.46
CA ALA A 40 3.84 -5.29 0.93
C ALA A 40 3.56 -6.80 0.88
N ILE A 41 3.92 -7.45 -0.23
CA ILE A 41 3.79 -8.90 -0.40
C ILE A 41 4.59 -9.67 0.66
N LYS A 42 5.86 -9.29 0.90
CA LYS A 42 6.69 -9.92 1.94
C LYS A 42 6.09 -9.76 3.34
N ARG A 43 5.51 -8.59 3.65
CA ARG A 43 4.81 -8.36 4.93
C ARG A 43 3.57 -9.23 5.04
N LEU A 44 2.81 -9.39 3.97
CA LEU A 44 1.62 -10.26 3.93
C LEU A 44 2.00 -11.72 4.19
N PHE A 45 3.00 -12.24 3.49
CA PHE A 45 3.46 -13.62 3.68
C PHE A 45 4.10 -13.83 5.06
N GLY A 46 4.92 -12.90 5.55
CA GLY A 46 5.46 -12.97 6.92
C GLY A 46 4.35 -12.95 7.98
N PHE A 47 3.29 -12.18 7.77
CA PHE A 47 2.11 -12.18 8.64
C PHE A 47 1.35 -13.51 8.57
N MET A 48 1.19 -14.10 7.37
CA MET A 48 0.58 -15.42 7.20
C MET A 48 1.40 -16.53 7.87
N GLU A 49 2.71 -16.55 7.70
CA GLU A 49 3.60 -17.50 8.38
C GLU A 49 3.56 -17.34 9.90
N GLN A 50 3.52 -16.10 10.42
CA GLN A 50 3.34 -15.87 11.86
C GLN A 50 1.98 -16.35 12.36
N ARG A 51 0.92 -16.23 11.57
CA ARG A 51 -0.40 -16.76 11.90
C ARG A 51 -0.39 -18.29 11.93
N GLU A 52 0.30 -18.95 11.00
CA GLU A 52 0.50 -20.41 11.04
C GLU A 52 1.34 -20.84 12.24
N ARG A 53 2.42 -20.12 12.58
CA ARG A 53 3.23 -20.39 13.78
C ARG A 53 2.48 -20.14 15.09
N ASN A 54 1.48 -19.25 15.09
CA ASN A 54 0.59 -19.01 16.24
C ASN A 54 -0.56 -20.04 16.37
N ASN A 55 -0.66 -21.03 15.48
CA ASN A 55 -1.55 -22.19 15.68
C ASN A 55 -0.91 -23.28 16.57
N ALA A 56 0.12 -22.93 17.34
CA ALA A 56 0.68 -23.84 18.34
C ALA A 56 -0.46 -24.31 19.28
N PRO A 57 -0.60 -25.63 19.50
CA PRO A 57 -1.66 -26.14 20.34
C PRO A 57 -1.49 -25.57 21.75
N VAL A 58 -2.58 -25.05 22.32
CA VAL A 58 -2.60 -24.56 23.70
C VAL A 58 -3.29 -25.60 24.58
N LEU A 59 -2.66 -25.92 25.71
CA LEU A 59 -3.27 -26.73 26.76
C LEU A 59 -4.06 -25.78 27.65
N VAL A 60 -5.36 -26.05 27.82
CA VAL A 60 -6.26 -25.22 28.64
C VAL A 60 -6.89 -26.07 29.74
N CYS A 61 -6.71 -25.65 31.00
CA CYS A 61 -7.35 -26.30 32.14
C CYS A 61 -8.85 -25.94 32.19
N LYS A 62 -9.72 -26.95 32.06
CA LYS A 62 -11.18 -26.76 32.08
C LYS A 62 -11.75 -26.30 33.43
N SER A 63 -11.01 -26.48 34.52
CA SER A 63 -11.48 -26.16 35.88
C SER A 63 -11.08 -24.76 36.35
N CYS A 64 -9.89 -24.27 35.97
CA CYS A 64 -9.38 -22.96 36.41
C CYS A 64 -9.05 -21.98 35.26
N GLY A 65 -9.14 -22.40 34.00
CA GLY A 65 -8.91 -21.54 32.84
C GLY A 65 -7.44 -21.19 32.56
N TYR A 66 -6.51 -21.72 33.34
CA TYR A 66 -5.08 -21.56 33.07
C TYR A 66 -4.71 -22.18 31.71
N TYR A 67 -3.83 -21.51 30.95
CA TYR A 67 -3.37 -22.00 29.65
C TYR A 67 -1.84 -21.98 29.54
N GLU A 68 -1.30 -22.94 28.79
CA GLU A 68 0.11 -22.99 28.40
C GLU A 68 0.24 -23.26 26.88
N ARG A 69 1.30 -22.74 26.25
CA ARG A 69 1.65 -23.08 24.87
C ARG A 69 2.52 -24.35 24.89
N LEU A 70 2.18 -25.32 24.05
CA LEU A 70 3.00 -26.50 23.79
C LEU A 70 4.14 -26.21 22.82
#